data_AF-A0A7V6H456-F1
#
_entry.id   AF-A0A7V6H456-F1
#
_cell.length_a   1.000
_cell.length_b   1.000
_cell.length_c   1.000
_cell.angle_alpha   90.00
_cell.angle_beta   90.00
_cell.angle_gamma   90.00
#
_symmetry.space_group_name_H-M   'P 1'
#
loop_
_entity.id
_entity.type
_entity.pdbx_description
1 polymer ?
#
loop_
_entity_poly.entity_id
_entity_poly.type
_entity_poly.pdbx_seq_one_letter_code
_entity_poly.pdbx_strand_id
1 'polypeptide(L)'
;MNNMDIQFYGERGIINGILLDIYRDKNKDKKLNNFFGTIKLFDGKEVPWKDGITNCKWMVEPSFAHFGNPDLIAVFESGRKKYAVFIEAKLKDYVSSCLSFEREDGVDNLKGQSSKLNVQLSFRYRFVQAFKKAQKESSQAIIEPCHKHPDGRRRKLQKESVVESVVDFLEGVDEYYFIALTNDSSSETVIEEMSSNFFPPLNDFDKQYFGILTYGELVKKMLLSISQKPRKNWAFLTKHVI
;
A
#
# COMPACT_ATOMS: atom_id res chain seq x y z
N MET A 1 -12.74 34.37 -9.35
CA MET A 1 -11.88 33.59 -8.44
C MET A 1 -10.53 33.44 -9.12
N ASN A 2 -9.44 33.84 -8.46
CA ASN A 2 -8.09 33.57 -8.97
C ASN A 2 -7.88 32.05 -9.04
N ASN A 3 -7.42 31.55 -10.19
CA ASN A 3 -7.02 30.15 -10.31
C ASN A 3 -5.82 29.93 -9.39
N MET A 4 -6.04 29.20 -8.30
CA MET A 4 -5.00 28.74 -7.41
C MET A 4 -4.73 27.27 -7.74
N ASP A 5 -3.53 26.99 -8.24
CA ASP A 5 -3.06 25.65 -8.54
C ASP A 5 -2.09 25.19 -7.44
N ILE A 6 -2.32 24.01 -6.88
CA ILE A 6 -1.42 23.35 -5.93
C ILE A 6 -0.81 22.16 -6.66
N GLN A 7 0.52 22.13 -6.77
CA GLN A 7 1.26 21.03 -7.35
C GLN A 7 1.84 20.16 -6.26
N PHE A 8 1.47 18.89 -6.27
CA PHE A 8 2.07 17.87 -5.43
C PHE A 8 3.16 17.14 -6.23
N TYR A 9 4.34 16.95 -5.64
CA TYR A 9 5.46 16.23 -6.25
C TYR A 9 5.90 15.07 -5.36
N GLY A 10 6.33 13.98 -5.98
CA GLY A 10 6.72 12.74 -5.29
C GLY A 10 5.55 11.85 -4.87
N GLU A 11 5.87 10.62 -4.46
CA GLU A 11 4.92 9.57 -4.06
C GLU A 11 3.95 10.07 -2.98
N ARG A 12 4.50 10.72 -1.96
CA ARG A 12 3.77 11.35 -0.84
C ARG A 12 2.77 12.41 -1.30
N GLY A 13 3.20 13.27 -2.22
CA GLY A 13 2.37 14.30 -2.80
C GLY A 13 1.16 13.71 -3.53
N ILE A 14 1.38 12.64 -4.29
CA ILE A 14 0.31 11.94 -5.02
C ILE A 14 -0.68 11.31 -4.05
N ILE A 15 -0.21 10.59 -3.02
CA ILE A 15 -1.07 10.01 -1.98
C ILE A 15 -1.92 11.09 -1.31
N ASN A 16 -1.31 12.20 -0.88
CA ASN A 16 -2.05 13.32 -0.29
C ASN A 16 -3.09 13.90 -1.24
N GLY A 17 -2.75 14.04 -2.53
CA GLY A 17 -3.67 14.50 -3.56
C GLY A 17 -4.88 13.57 -3.71
N ILE A 18 -4.66 12.25 -3.78
CA ILE A 18 -5.72 11.24 -3.87
C ILE A 18 -6.64 11.32 -2.64
N LEU A 19 -6.08 11.36 -1.43
CA LEU A 19 -6.86 11.38 -0.19
C LEU A 19 -7.70 12.66 -0.07
N LEU A 20 -7.12 13.82 -0.37
CA LEU A 20 -7.85 15.09 -0.37
C LEU A 20 -8.96 15.12 -1.43
N ASP A 21 -8.72 14.51 -2.59
CA ASP A 21 -9.70 14.41 -3.66
C ASP A 21 -10.85 13.47 -3.30
N ILE A 22 -10.61 12.37 -2.58
CA ILE A 22 -11.66 11.52 -2.00
C ILE A 22 -12.43 12.29 -0.91
N TYR A 23 -11.71 12.88 0.05
CA TYR A 23 -12.30 13.51 1.23
C TYR A 23 -13.20 14.71 0.89
N ARG A 24 -12.82 15.51 -0.12
CA ARG A 24 -13.56 16.72 -0.53
C ARG A 24 -14.66 16.46 -1.55
N ASP A 25 -14.81 15.22 -2.04
CA ASP A 25 -15.82 14.90 -3.05
C ASP A 25 -17.22 14.86 -2.44
N LYS A 26 -18.22 15.35 -3.18
CA LYS A 26 -19.63 15.24 -2.75
C LYS A 26 -20.11 13.79 -2.70
N ASN A 27 -19.51 12.93 -3.53
CA ASN A 27 -19.76 11.49 -3.60
C ASN A 27 -18.60 10.71 -2.98
N LYS A 28 -18.01 11.20 -1.88
CA LYS A 28 -16.83 10.61 -1.22
C LYS A 28 -16.94 9.11 -1.00
N ASP A 29 -18.11 8.61 -0.60
CA ASP A 29 -18.30 7.17 -0.33
C ASP A 29 -18.19 6.35 -1.62
N LYS A 30 -18.80 6.81 -2.71
CA LYS A 30 -18.64 6.15 -4.03
C LYS A 30 -17.19 6.17 -4.49
N LYS A 31 -16.49 7.29 -4.27
CA LYS A 31 -15.10 7.47 -4.68
C LYS A 31 -14.14 6.62 -3.86
N LEU A 32 -14.42 6.48 -2.56
CA LEU A 32 -13.76 5.57 -1.63
C LEU A 32 -13.91 4.12 -2.09
N ASN A 33 -15.15 3.70 -2.35
CA ASN A 33 -15.44 2.35 -2.87
C ASN A 33 -14.76 2.10 -4.22
N ASN A 34 -14.74 3.09 -5.12
CA ASN A 34 -14.01 2.98 -6.38
C ASN A 34 -12.51 2.83 -6.17
N PHE A 35 -11.91 3.59 -5.25
CA PHE A 35 -10.47 3.51 -4.95
C PHE A 35 -10.08 2.10 -4.53
N PHE A 36 -10.72 1.56 -3.49
CA PHE A 36 -10.40 0.23 -2.97
C PHE A 36 -10.91 -0.91 -3.85
N GLY A 37 -12.01 -0.73 -4.58
CA GLY A 37 -12.54 -1.70 -5.52
C GLY A 37 -11.79 -1.75 -6.86
N THR A 38 -10.78 -0.90 -7.06
CA THR A 38 -9.88 -0.96 -8.22
C THR A 38 -8.67 -1.85 -7.95
N ILE A 39 -8.36 -2.14 -6.68
CA ILE A 39 -7.25 -3.02 -6.30
C ILE A 39 -7.45 -4.41 -6.89
N LYS A 40 -6.37 -4.96 -7.46
CA LYS A 40 -6.30 -6.33 -7.96
C LYS A 40 -5.30 -7.12 -7.12
N LEU A 41 -5.71 -8.30 -6.65
CA LEU A 41 -4.83 -9.19 -5.89
C LEU A 41 -3.94 -10.00 -6.83
N PHE A 42 -2.73 -10.34 -6.38
CA PHE A 42 -1.75 -11.06 -7.18
C PHE A 42 -2.12 -12.52 -7.45
N ASP A 43 -3.10 -13.06 -6.72
CA ASP A 43 -3.67 -14.38 -7.00
C ASP A 43 -4.80 -14.33 -8.05
N GLY A 44 -5.07 -13.14 -8.62
CA GLY A 44 -6.10 -12.91 -9.63
C GLY A 44 -7.52 -12.82 -9.05
N LYS A 45 -7.71 -12.99 -7.75
CA LYS A 45 -9.03 -12.90 -7.13
C LYS A 45 -9.44 -11.45 -6.91
N GLU A 46 -10.76 -11.27 -6.78
CA GLU A 46 -11.32 -10.01 -6.30
C GLU A 46 -11.00 -9.78 -4.82
N VAL A 47 -10.96 -8.51 -4.46
CA VAL A 47 -10.85 -8.07 -3.07
C VAL A 47 -12.06 -8.52 -2.22
N PRO A 48 -11.86 -8.79 -0.92
CA PRO A 48 -12.91 -9.36 -0.06
C PRO A 48 -13.97 -8.35 0.42
N TRP A 49 -13.71 -7.04 0.32
CA TRP A 49 -14.61 -5.98 0.81
C TRP A 49 -15.75 -5.66 -0.16
N LYS A 50 -16.71 -6.59 -0.27
CA LYS A 50 -17.83 -6.50 -1.23
C LYS A 50 -19.04 -5.70 -0.75
N ASP A 51 -19.21 -5.56 0.56
CA ASP A 51 -20.40 -4.95 1.19
C ASP A 51 -20.36 -3.41 1.27
N GLY A 52 -19.48 -2.80 0.49
CA GLY A 52 -19.15 -1.39 0.59
C GLY A 52 -18.26 -1.07 1.79
N ILE A 53 -17.60 0.09 1.72
CA ILE A 53 -16.62 0.53 2.72
C ILE A 53 -17.22 1.57 3.65
N THR A 54 -17.09 1.34 4.95
CA THR A 54 -17.52 2.23 6.04
C THR A 54 -16.38 2.49 7.03
N ASN A 55 -16.52 3.53 7.85
CA ASN A 55 -15.62 3.83 8.97
C ASN A 55 -14.12 3.88 8.59
N CYS A 56 -13.83 4.38 7.38
CA CYS A 56 -12.46 4.43 6.87
C CYS A 56 -11.64 5.54 7.54
N LYS A 57 -10.51 5.16 8.13
CA LYS A 57 -9.48 6.06 8.66
C LYS A 57 -8.15 5.82 7.95
N TRP A 58 -7.33 6.87 7.90
CA TRP A 58 -6.08 6.90 7.15
C TRP A 58 -4.92 7.29 8.07
N MET A 59 -3.78 6.64 7.91
CA MET A 59 -2.52 7.01 8.53
C MET A 59 -1.51 7.22 7.40
N VAL A 60 -1.18 8.48 7.15
CA VAL A 60 -0.29 8.90 6.06
C VAL A 60 1.15 8.91 6.57
N GLU A 61 2.05 8.26 5.84
CA GLU A 61 3.49 8.26 6.10
C GLU A 61 3.93 7.93 7.55
N PRO A 62 3.34 6.94 8.25
CA PRO A 62 3.77 6.65 9.60
C PRO A 62 5.20 6.09 9.63
N SER A 63 5.97 6.44 10.66
CA SER A 63 7.34 5.96 10.79
C SER A 63 7.43 4.69 11.61
N PHE A 64 7.65 3.54 10.97
CA PHE A 64 7.78 2.25 11.67
C PHE A 64 9.23 1.86 11.95
N ALA A 65 10.12 2.86 12.09
CA ALA A 65 11.53 2.67 12.40
C ALA A 65 12.19 1.64 11.46
N HIS A 66 12.60 0.48 11.99
CA HIS A 66 13.28 -0.53 11.19
C HIS A 66 12.36 -1.18 10.16
N PHE A 67 11.04 -1.11 10.28
CA PHE A 67 10.17 -1.61 9.22
C PHE A 67 10.06 -0.61 8.05
N GLY A 68 10.66 0.58 8.14
CA GLY A 68 10.50 1.65 7.15
C GLY A 68 9.16 2.39 7.33
N ASN A 69 8.80 3.20 6.35
CA ASN A 69 7.60 4.04 6.43
C ASN A 69 6.69 3.70 5.25
N PRO A 70 5.49 3.10 5.45
CA PRO A 70 4.52 3.01 4.36
C PRO A 70 4.08 4.40 3.94
N ASP A 71 3.72 4.59 2.67
CA ASP A 71 3.16 5.86 2.22
C ASP A 71 1.74 6.07 2.78
N LEU A 72 0.97 4.99 2.90
CA LEU A 72 -0.39 5.04 3.44
C LEU A 72 -0.78 3.72 4.12
N ILE A 73 -1.49 3.84 5.24
CA ILE A 73 -2.26 2.76 5.83
C ILE A 73 -3.72 3.21 5.89
N ALA A 74 -4.62 2.39 5.36
CA ALA A 74 -6.05 2.56 5.53
C ALA A 74 -6.59 1.47 6.45
N VAL A 75 -7.50 1.83 7.35
CA VAL A 75 -8.29 0.89 8.14
C VAL A 75 -9.75 1.20 7.93
N PHE A 76 -10.54 0.21 7.57
CA PHE A 76 -11.96 0.38 7.28
C PHE A 76 -12.75 -0.89 7.56
N GLU A 77 -14.07 -0.75 7.58
CA GLU A 77 -15.01 -1.85 7.73
C GLU A 77 -15.68 -2.15 6.40
N SER A 78 -15.95 -3.44 6.14
CA SER A 78 -16.83 -3.87 5.07
C SER A 78 -17.56 -5.15 5.52
N GLY A 79 -18.88 -5.07 5.59
CA GLY A 79 -19.70 -6.12 6.16
C GLY A 79 -19.41 -6.30 7.64
N ARG A 80 -19.02 -7.51 8.04
CA ARG A 80 -18.67 -7.85 9.44
C ARG A 80 -17.18 -7.88 9.73
N LYS A 81 -16.34 -7.49 8.76
CA LYS A 81 -14.89 -7.54 8.88
C LYS A 81 -14.28 -6.16 8.84
N LYS A 82 -13.18 -6.00 9.58
CA LYS A 82 -12.32 -4.83 9.57
C LYS A 82 -11.02 -5.17 8.87
N TYR A 83 -10.65 -4.35 7.90
CA TYR A 83 -9.49 -4.56 7.04
C TYR A 83 -8.45 -3.46 7.29
N ALA A 84 -7.17 -3.82 7.19
CA ALA A 84 -6.07 -2.87 7.04
C ALA A 84 -5.39 -3.05 5.69
N VAL A 85 -5.21 -1.96 4.96
CA VAL A 85 -4.53 -1.94 3.66
C VAL A 85 -3.31 -1.04 3.76
N PHE A 86 -2.13 -1.63 3.60
CA PHE A 86 -0.85 -0.93 3.52
C PHE A 86 -0.54 -0.66 2.05
N ILE A 87 -0.31 0.60 1.70
CA ILE A 87 -0.04 1.03 0.33
C ILE A 87 1.37 1.62 0.26
N GLU A 88 2.14 1.13 -0.69
CA GLU A 88 3.45 1.66 -1.06
C GLU A 88 3.38 2.18 -2.50
N ALA A 89 3.62 3.47 -2.67
CA ALA A 89 3.52 4.15 -3.95
C ALA A 89 4.89 4.26 -4.63
N LYS A 90 4.88 4.16 -5.96
CA LYS A 90 6.04 4.40 -6.81
C LYS A 90 5.63 5.27 -7.99
N LEU A 91 6.55 6.12 -8.45
CA LEU A 91 6.34 6.92 -9.66
C LEU A 91 6.55 6.13 -10.94
N LYS A 92 7.26 5.00 -10.86
CA LYS A 92 7.55 4.13 -12.00
C LYS A 92 6.60 2.92 -12.01
N ASP A 93 6.68 2.14 -13.08
CA ASP A 93 6.04 0.84 -13.19
C ASP A 93 6.54 -0.14 -12.11
N TYR A 94 5.79 -1.22 -11.90
CA TYR A 94 6.04 -2.20 -10.85
C TYR A 94 7.41 -2.86 -11.00
N VAL A 95 7.73 -3.34 -12.21
CA VAL A 95 8.95 -4.10 -12.50
C VAL A 95 10.19 -3.25 -12.29
N SER A 96 10.22 -2.02 -12.81
CA SER A 96 11.36 -1.11 -12.68
C SER A 96 11.55 -0.58 -11.25
N SER A 97 10.48 -0.62 -10.45
CA SER A 97 10.51 -0.26 -9.02
C SER A 97 10.97 -1.40 -8.11
N CYS A 98 10.96 -2.64 -8.60
CA CYS A 98 11.33 -3.82 -7.84
C CYS A 98 12.83 -4.13 -7.90
N LEU A 99 13.27 -4.96 -6.97
CA LEU A 99 14.51 -5.72 -7.08
C LEU A 99 14.19 -7.06 -7.74
N SER A 100 14.90 -7.40 -8.82
CA SER A 100 14.82 -8.75 -9.40
C SER A 100 15.67 -9.70 -8.58
N PHE A 101 15.09 -10.82 -8.17
CA PHE A 101 15.81 -11.95 -7.58
C PHE A 101 15.88 -13.07 -8.60
N GLU A 102 16.94 -13.12 -9.40
CA GLU A 102 17.28 -14.33 -10.16
C GLU A 102 17.64 -15.41 -9.13
N ARG A 103 16.77 -16.40 -8.96
CA ARG A 103 16.77 -17.33 -7.81
C ARG A 103 17.95 -18.31 -7.75
N GLU A 104 19.04 -18.08 -8.48
CA GLU A 104 20.14 -19.05 -8.55
C GLU A 104 21.15 -18.90 -7.40
N ASP A 105 21.37 -17.70 -6.87
CA ASP A 105 22.29 -17.50 -5.75
C ASP A 105 21.57 -16.78 -4.61
N GLY A 106 21.63 -17.38 -3.41
CA GLY A 106 20.93 -16.93 -2.21
C GLY A 106 20.97 -15.41 -2.01
N VAL A 107 19.85 -14.87 -1.53
CA VAL A 107 19.61 -13.44 -1.30
C VAL A 107 20.55 -12.89 -0.21
N ASP A 108 21.84 -12.79 -0.48
CA ASP A 108 22.83 -12.55 0.56
C ASP A 108 23.09 -11.07 0.81
N ASN A 109 22.41 -10.15 0.12
CA ASN A 109 22.54 -8.73 0.49
C ASN A 109 21.41 -7.79 0.01
N LEU A 110 20.37 -7.61 0.83
CA LEU A 110 19.40 -6.52 0.65
C LEU A 110 19.93 -5.13 1.09
N LYS A 111 21.23 -5.01 1.40
CA LYS A 111 21.83 -3.73 1.84
C LYS A 111 21.74 -2.69 0.72
N GLY A 112 21.13 -1.55 1.04
CA GLY A 112 20.90 -0.47 0.08
C GLY A 112 19.69 -0.67 -0.83
N GLN A 113 19.00 -1.81 -0.75
CA GLN A 113 17.83 -2.12 -1.59
C GLN A 113 16.50 -1.91 -0.88
N SER A 114 16.51 -1.30 0.31
CA SER A 114 15.31 -1.10 1.14
C SER A 114 14.25 -0.17 0.55
N SER A 115 14.58 0.59 -0.49
CA SER A 115 13.65 1.46 -1.22
C SER A 115 12.97 0.77 -2.41
N LYS A 116 13.32 -0.48 -2.70
CA LYS A 116 12.71 -1.28 -3.77
C LYS A 116 11.32 -1.73 -3.34
N LEU A 117 10.36 -1.66 -4.25
CA LEU A 117 8.94 -1.83 -3.96
C LEU A 117 8.63 -3.19 -3.30
N ASN A 118 9.03 -4.29 -3.94
CA ASN A 118 8.81 -5.64 -3.39
C ASN A 118 9.51 -5.85 -2.03
N VAL A 119 10.66 -5.22 -1.81
CA VAL A 119 11.34 -5.22 -0.50
C VAL A 119 10.54 -4.44 0.54
N GLN A 120 10.00 -3.27 0.21
CA GLN A 120 9.16 -2.48 1.13
C GLN A 120 7.86 -3.20 1.48
N LEU A 121 7.17 -3.80 0.50
CA LEU A 121 6.00 -4.64 0.73
C LEU A 121 6.32 -5.80 1.69
N SER A 122 7.49 -6.43 1.56
CA SER A 122 7.93 -7.46 2.50
C SER A 122 8.07 -6.94 3.93
N PHE A 123 8.50 -5.68 4.12
CA PHE A 123 8.60 -5.09 5.46
C PHE A 123 7.23 -4.80 6.06
N ARG A 124 6.21 -4.48 5.26
CA ARG A 124 4.83 -4.32 5.73
C ARG A 124 4.27 -5.65 6.22
N TYR A 125 4.46 -6.71 5.45
CA TYR A 125 4.06 -8.05 5.85
C TYR A 125 4.74 -8.47 7.16
N ARG A 126 6.07 -8.34 7.21
CA ARG A 126 6.85 -8.69 8.41
C ARG A 126 6.46 -7.84 9.63
N PHE A 127 6.15 -6.57 9.43
CA PHE A 127 5.60 -5.70 10.47
C PHE A 127 4.28 -6.28 11.04
N VAL A 128 3.33 -6.65 10.18
CA VAL A 128 2.04 -7.21 10.62
C VAL A 128 2.23 -8.52 11.39
N GLN A 129 3.16 -9.38 10.97
CA GLN A 129 3.48 -10.61 11.72
C GLN A 129 4.03 -10.30 13.12
N ALA A 130 4.97 -9.36 13.22
CA ALA A 130 5.51 -8.89 14.50
C ALA A 130 4.43 -8.23 15.37
N PHE A 131 3.53 -7.46 14.76
CA PHE A 131 2.43 -6.76 15.44
C PHE A 131 1.43 -7.75 16.04
N LYS A 132 0.96 -8.72 15.25
CA LYS A 132 0.04 -9.78 15.72
C LYS A 132 0.63 -10.57 16.89
N LYS A 133 1.95 -10.81 16.86
CA LYS A 133 2.65 -11.46 17.97
C LYS A 133 2.70 -10.56 19.21
N ALA A 134 3.09 -9.29 19.04
CA ALA A 134 3.16 -8.32 20.12
C ALA A 134 1.80 -8.14 20.82
N GLN A 135 0.69 -8.14 20.08
CA GLN A 135 -0.66 -8.09 20.66
C GLN A 135 -0.97 -9.31 21.54
N LYS A 136 -0.65 -10.52 21.06
CA LYS A 136 -0.84 -11.76 21.85
C LYS A 136 -0.01 -11.77 23.12
N GLU A 137 1.19 -11.18 23.08
CA GLU A 137 2.13 -11.11 24.20
C GLU A 137 1.94 -9.87 25.08
N SER A 138 1.02 -8.96 24.73
CA SER A 138 0.86 -7.65 25.39
C SER A 138 2.17 -6.87 25.50
N SER A 139 3.00 -6.91 24.45
CA SER A 139 4.32 -6.29 24.42
C SER A 139 4.25 -4.79 24.15
N GLN A 140 5.05 -4.00 24.87
CA GLN A 140 5.24 -2.56 24.63
C GLN A 140 6.12 -2.24 23.40
N ALA A 141 6.57 -3.27 22.68
CA ALA A 141 7.35 -3.13 21.47
C ALA A 141 6.93 -4.14 20.39
N ILE A 142 7.01 -3.72 19.13
CA ILE A 142 6.75 -4.58 17.98
C ILE A 142 8.10 -5.03 17.43
N ILE A 143 8.44 -6.30 17.67
CA ILE A 143 9.75 -6.85 17.31
C ILE A 143 9.54 -8.15 16.56
N GLU A 144 10.24 -8.31 15.43
CA GLU A 144 10.21 -9.57 14.70
C GLU A 144 10.64 -10.73 15.61
N PRO A 145 10.00 -11.90 15.48
CA PRO A 145 10.56 -13.12 16.05
C PRO A 145 11.92 -13.39 15.39
N CYS A 146 12.80 -14.11 16.09
CA CYS A 146 14.14 -14.38 15.58
C CYS A 146 14.06 -15.37 14.39
N HIS A 147 13.90 -14.84 13.18
CA HIS A 147 13.81 -15.60 11.94
C HIS A 147 14.97 -15.27 11.00
N LYS A 148 15.39 -16.28 10.22
CA LYS A 148 16.32 -16.09 9.09
C LYS A 148 15.55 -15.46 7.93
N HIS A 149 15.44 -14.14 7.94
CA HIS A 149 15.00 -13.38 6.78
C HIS A 149 16.16 -13.24 5.78
N PRO A 150 15.88 -13.05 4.48
CA PRO A 150 16.90 -12.84 3.47
C PRO A 150 17.91 -11.73 3.79
N ASP A 151 17.49 -10.66 4.48
CA ASP A 151 18.41 -9.59 4.91
C ASP A 151 19.21 -9.89 6.18
N GLY A 152 18.96 -11.02 6.85
CA GLY A 152 19.55 -11.37 8.13
C GLY A 152 19.23 -10.40 9.29
N ARG A 153 18.30 -9.46 9.11
CA ARG A 153 18.03 -8.39 10.08
C ARG A 153 16.74 -8.64 10.83
N ARG A 154 16.82 -8.64 12.15
CA ARG A 154 15.67 -8.57 13.06
C ARG A 154 15.19 -7.12 13.19
N ARG A 155 13.99 -6.83 12.70
CA ARG A 155 13.38 -5.49 12.72
C ARG A 155 12.59 -5.25 14.00
N LYS A 156 12.50 -3.98 14.37
CA LYS A 156 11.87 -3.51 15.61
C LYS A 156 11.30 -2.10 15.48
N LEU A 157 10.21 -1.87 16.18
CA LEU A 157 9.61 -0.58 16.49
C LEU A 157 9.41 -0.53 18.01
N GLN A 158 10.09 0.41 18.68
CA GLN A 158 10.15 0.47 20.15
C GLN A 158 9.81 1.85 20.73
N LYS A 159 9.60 2.86 19.88
CA LYS A 159 9.23 4.19 20.38
C LYS A 159 7.78 4.13 20.85
N GLU A 160 7.58 4.17 22.16
CA GLU A 160 6.29 3.96 22.85
C GLU A 160 5.14 4.74 22.21
N SER A 161 5.26 6.06 22.07
CA SER A 161 4.22 6.90 21.47
C SER A 161 3.81 6.48 20.05
N VAL A 162 4.73 5.88 19.28
CA VAL A 162 4.45 5.37 17.93
C VAL A 162 3.83 3.99 18.02
N VAL A 163 4.28 3.14 18.93
CA VAL A 163 3.70 1.83 19.19
C VAL A 163 2.23 1.98 19.60
N GLU A 164 1.93 2.84 20.57
CA GLU A 164 0.56 3.14 21.04
C GLU A 164 -0.32 3.62 19.88
N SER A 165 0.12 4.64 19.15
CA SER A 165 -0.63 5.18 18.01
C SER A 165 -0.94 4.11 16.95
N VAL A 166 -0.01 3.19 16.69
CA VAL A 166 -0.21 2.11 15.71
C VAL A 166 -1.11 1.00 16.25
N VAL A 167 -1.00 0.66 17.54
CA VAL A 167 -1.89 -0.29 18.21
C VAL A 167 -3.33 0.20 18.14
N ASP A 168 -3.58 1.45 18.52
CA ASP A 168 -4.91 2.08 18.46
C ASP A 168 -5.42 2.18 17.01
N PHE A 169 -4.52 2.47 16.06
CA PHE A 169 -4.91 2.57 14.66
C PHE A 169 -5.34 1.21 14.09
N LEU A 170 -4.63 0.13 14.43
CA LEU A 170 -4.86 -1.22 13.92
C LEU A 170 -5.75 -2.09 14.83
N GLU A 171 -6.32 -1.52 15.89
CA GLU A 171 -7.16 -2.24 16.83
C GLU A 171 -8.33 -2.94 16.13
N GLY A 172 -8.55 -4.22 16.46
CA GLY A 172 -9.67 -5.02 15.98
C GLY A 172 -9.66 -5.33 14.48
N VAL A 173 -8.52 -5.14 13.79
CA VAL A 173 -8.40 -5.51 12.37
C VAL A 173 -8.34 -7.03 12.24
N ASP A 174 -9.17 -7.58 11.35
CA ASP A 174 -9.24 -9.01 11.05
C ASP A 174 -8.20 -9.42 10.00
N GLU A 175 -8.13 -8.66 8.90
CA GLU A 175 -7.34 -9.00 7.72
C GLU A 175 -6.47 -7.84 7.23
N TYR A 176 -5.31 -8.19 6.68
CA TYR A 176 -4.25 -7.24 6.31
C TYR A 176 -3.80 -7.48 4.87
N TYR A 177 -3.71 -6.40 4.10
CA TYR A 177 -3.35 -6.42 2.68
C TYR A 177 -2.21 -5.46 2.38
N PHE A 178 -1.38 -5.80 1.39
CA PHE A 178 -0.16 -5.08 1.03
C PHE A 178 -0.15 -4.75 -0.47
N ILE A 179 -0.38 -3.49 -0.79
CA ILE A 179 -0.75 -3.05 -2.13
C ILE A 179 0.32 -2.12 -2.70
N ALA A 180 0.77 -2.41 -3.91
CA ALA A 180 1.57 -1.50 -4.71
C ALA A 180 0.67 -0.48 -5.41
N LEU A 181 1.05 0.81 -5.36
CA LEU A 181 0.47 1.85 -6.22
C LEU A 181 1.52 2.32 -7.22
N THR A 182 1.35 1.99 -8.49
CA THR A 182 2.39 2.18 -9.51
C THR A 182 1.88 2.86 -10.76
N ASN A 183 2.81 3.18 -11.66
CA ASN A 183 2.53 3.85 -12.91
C ASN A 183 2.42 2.89 -14.12
N ASP A 184 2.02 1.65 -13.86
CA ASP A 184 1.68 0.72 -14.94
C ASP A 184 0.38 1.15 -15.64
N SER A 185 0.18 0.67 -16.87
CA SER A 185 -1.01 1.00 -17.67
C SER A 185 -2.27 0.24 -17.22
N SER A 186 -2.08 -0.93 -16.59
CA SER A 186 -3.12 -1.89 -16.19
C SER A 186 -2.61 -2.77 -15.05
N SER A 187 -3.42 -2.98 -14.01
CA SER A 187 -3.10 -3.94 -12.96
C SER A 187 -3.08 -5.37 -13.48
N GLU A 188 -3.95 -5.68 -14.45
CA GLU A 188 -4.08 -7.02 -15.03
C GLU A 188 -2.80 -7.43 -15.76
N THR A 189 -2.26 -6.54 -16.58
CA THR A 189 -1.01 -6.77 -17.33
C THR A 189 0.16 -7.03 -16.39
N VAL A 190 0.25 -6.28 -15.29
CA VAL A 190 1.28 -6.54 -14.27
C VAL A 190 1.13 -7.94 -13.69
N ILE A 191 -0.07 -8.36 -13.33
CA ILE A 191 -0.29 -9.68 -12.73
C ILE A 191 0.04 -10.81 -13.72
N GLU A 192 -0.34 -10.66 -14.99
CA GLU A 192 -0.09 -11.65 -16.05
C GLU A 192 1.40 -11.78 -16.39
N GLU A 193 2.12 -10.67 -16.45
CA GLU A 193 3.53 -10.63 -16.88
C GLU A 193 4.53 -10.75 -15.72
N MET A 194 4.07 -10.62 -14.47
CA MET A 194 4.95 -10.61 -13.30
C MET A 194 5.61 -11.97 -13.07
N SER A 195 6.90 -12.02 -13.36
CA SER A 195 7.78 -13.11 -12.96
C SER A 195 7.91 -13.22 -11.44
N SER A 196 8.09 -14.45 -10.95
CA SER A 196 8.31 -14.74 -9.53
C SER A 196 9.57 -14.10 -8.94
N ASN A 197 10.46 -13.58 -9.79
CA ASN A 197 11.67 -12.84 -9.42
C ASN A 197 11.35 -11.46 -8.84
N PHE A 198 10.14 -10.93 -9.08
CA PHE A 198 9.70 -9.61 -8.59
C PHE A 198 8.74 -9.69 -7.40
N PHE A 199 8.48 -10.89 -6.88
CA PHE A 199 7.69 -11.02 -5.66
C PHE A 199 8.45 -10.47 -4.45
N PRO A 200 7.72 -10.01 -3.41
CA PRO A 200 8.30 -9.74 -2.10
C PRO A 200 9.19 -10.90 -1.62
N PRO A 201 10.43 -10.63 -1.15
CA PRO A 201 11.36 -11.67 -0.70
C PRO A 201 10.94 -12.24 0.67
N LEU A 202 9.89 -13.04 0.67
CA LEU A 202 9.31 -13.70 1.84
C LEU A 202 9.32 -15.22 1.63
N ASN A 203 9.66 -15.96 2.68
CA ASN A 203 9.65 -17.43 2.63
C ASN A 203 8.22 -17.99 2.54
N ASP A 204 7.27 -17.27 3.14
CA ASP A 204 5.83 -17.56 3.23
C ASP A 204 5.01 -16.60 2.36
N PHE A 205 5.55 -16.21 1.19
CA PHE A 205 4.86 -15.31 0.28
C PHE A 205 3.53 -15.91 -0.19
N ASP A 206 2.43 -15.24 0.15
CA ASP A 206 1.08 -15.63 -0.24
C ASP A 206 0.41 -14.52 -1.03
N LYS A 207 0.23 -14.78 -2.34
CA LYS A 207 -0.29 -13.83 -3.33
C LYS A 207 -1.67 -13.25 -2.95
N GLN A 208 -2.48 -13.95 -2.16
CA GLN A 208 -3.83 -13.49 -1.84
C GLN A 208 -3.86 -12.24 -0.95
N TYR A 209 -2.76 -11.91 -0.26
CA TYR A 209 -2.66 -10.72 0.60
C TYR A 209 -1.92 -9.56 -0.07
N PHE A 210 -1.37 -9.77 -1.26
CA PHE A 210 -0.64 -8.76 -2.00
C PHE A 210 -1.42 -8.38 -3.24
N GLY A 211 -1.30 -7.12 -3.64
CA GLY A 211 -2.00 -6.64 -4.81
C GLY A 211 -1.38 -5.39 -5.39
N ILE A 212 -2.04 -4.89 -6.41
CA ILE A 212 -1.63 -3.72 -7.16
C ILE A 212 -2.84 -2.86 -7.49
N LEU A 213 -2.53 -1.58 -7.63
CA LEU A 213 -3.39 -0.52 -8.10
C LEU A 213 -2.53 0.36 -9.00
N THR A 214 -3.07 0.79 -10.14
CA THR A 214 -2.33 1.70 -11.02
C THR A 214 -2.92 3.11 -10.99
N TYR A 215 -2.08 4.13 -11.19
CA TYR A 215 -2.59 5.49 -11.37
C TYR A 215 -3.53 5.58 -12.57
N GLY A 216 -3.23 4.88 -13.67
CA GLY A 216 -4.06 4.88 -14.88
C GLY A 216 -5.49 4.40 -14.61
N GLU A 217 -5.66 3.34 -13.82
CA GLU A 217 -6.99 2.83 -13.45
C GLU A 217 -7.70 3.73 -12.44
N LEU A 218 -6.97 4.30 -11.48
CA LEU A 218 -7.53 5.29 -10.55
C LEU A 218 -8.06 6.51 -11.29
N VAL A 219 -7.29 7.06 -12.23
CA VAL A 219 -7.72 8.18 -13.08
C VAL A 219 -9.03 7.82 -13.78
N LYS A 220 -9.09 6.66 -14.45
CA LYS A 220 -10.29 6.21 -15.16
C LYS A 220 -11.49 6.09 -14.22
N LYS A 221 -11.36 5.36 -13.11
CA LYS A 221 -12.48 5.08 -12.19
C LYS A 221 -12.90 6.27 -11.32
N MET A 222 -11.96 7.13 -10.94
CA MET A 222 -12.25 8.33 -10.14
C MET A 222 -12.79 9.48 -11.02
N LEU A 223 -12.34 9.63 -12.27
CA LEU A 223 -12.92 10.62 -13.20
C LEU A 223 -14.32 10.21 -13.69
N LEU A 224 -14.58 8.93 -13.92
CA LEU A 224 -15.92 8.43 -14.27
C LEU A 224 -16.96 8.63 -13.15
N SER A 225 -16.53 8.96 -11.93
CA SER A 225 -17.44 9.34 -10.84
C SER A 225 -17.93 10.79 -10.91
N ILE A 226 -17.37 11.61 -11.82
CA ILE A 226 -17.67 13.03 -12.01
C ILE A 226 -18.51 13.19 -13.28
N SER A 227 -19.80 13.52 -13.16
CA SER A 227 -20.66 13.90 -14.30
C SER A 227 -20.38 15.32 -14.83
N GLN A 228 -19.20 15.87 -14.56
CA GLN A 228 -18.78 17.20 -15.00
C GLN A 228 -17.27 17.19 -15.32
N LYS A 229 -16.90 17.94 -16.35
CA LYS A 229 -15.58 18.00 -17.00
C LYS A 229 -14.38 17.74 -16.06
N PRO A 230 -13.39 16.94 -16.49
CA PRO A 230 -12.22 16.61 -15.68
C PRO A 230 -11.52 17.88 -15.17
N ARG A 231 -11.30 17.95 -13.85
CA ARG A 231 -10.50 19.02 -13.24
C ARG A 231 -9.06 18.91 -13.76
N LYS A 232 -8.47 20.02 -14.20
CA LYS A 232 -7.13 20.10 -14.83
C LYS A 232 -6.00 19.43 -14.04
N ASN A 233 -6.14 19.23 -12.73
CA ASN A 233 -5.14 18.55 -11.89
C ASN A 233 -4.86 17.09 -12.34
N TRP A 234 -5.85 16.41 -12.92
CA TRP A 234 -5.67 15.07 -13.47
C TRP A 234 -4.94 15.07 -14.83
N ALA A 235 -5.00 16.18 -15.58
CA ALA A 235 -4.31 16.31 -16.85
C ALA A 235 -2.77 16.32 -16.71
N PHE A 236 -2.25 16.64 -15.51
CA PHE A 236 -0.83 16.57 -15.20
C PHE A 236 -0.36 15.14 -14.89
N LEU A 237 -1.14 14.37 -14.11
CA LEU A 237 -0.92 12.93 -13.93
C LEU A 237 -0.86 12.20 -15.28
N THR A 238 -1.66 12.64 -16.26
CA THR A 238 -1.63 12.07 -17.61
C THR A 238 -0.57 12.66 -18.57
N LYS A 239 0.12 13.76 -18.22
CA LYS A 239 1.08 14.44 -19.13
C LYS A 239 2.54 14.39 -18.67
N HIS A 240 2.78 14.15 -17.37
CA HIS A 240 4.13 14.18 -16.79
C HIS A 240 4.40 12.97 -15.89
N VAL A 241 3.46 12.03 -15.84
CA VAL A 241 3.64 10.72 -15.20
C VAL A 241 3.35 9.59 -16.21
N ILE A 242 2.45 9.75 -17.18
CA ILE A 242 2.40 8.88 -18.39
C ILE A 242 3.59 9.18 -19.31
#